data_AF-A0A848T9I3-F1
#
_entry.id   AF-A0A848T9I3-F1
#
_cell.length_a   1.000
_cell.length_b   1.000
_cell.length_c   1.000
_cell.angle_alpha   90.00
_cell.angle_beta   90.00
_cell.angle_gamma   90.00
#
_symmetry.space_group_name_H-M   'P 1'
#
loop_
_entity.id
_entity.type
_entity.pdbx_description
1 polymer ?
#
loop_
_entity_poly.entity_id
_entity_poly.type
_entity_poly.pdbx_seq_one_letter_code
_entity_poly.pdbx_strand_id
1 'polypeptide(L)'
;PQAKGDLGQRMAQLLARTRGPTVLIGSDIPCVARSHIANAFAALGPAETVIGPARDGGFWLIGLRYPARQRWGFLKGIRWSHSTTLAETLLTLPAPIAMTDTLSDVDTASDLDVARTSAKPRDATTSP
;
A
#
# COMPACT_ATOMS: atom_id res chain seq x y z
N PRO A 1 -15.71 -13.16 0.41
CA PRO A 1 -15.49 -13.38 1.86
C PRO A 1 -14.01 -13.15 2.22
N GLN A 2 -13.74 -12.27 3.20
CA GLN A 2 -12.38 -12.10 3.73
C GLN A 2 -11.91 -13.41 4.38
N ALA A 3 -10.65 -13.77 4.18
CA ALA A 3 -10.11 -15.00 4.77
C ALA A 3 -10.07 -14.91 6.31
N LYS A 4 -10.21 -16.06 6.97
CA LYS A 4 -10.00 -16.16 8.43
C LYS A 4 -8.53 -15.82 8.75
N GLY A 5 -8.32 -15.09 9.84
CA GLY A 5 -6.98 -14.66 10.27
C GLY A 5 -6.86 -13.17 10.55
N ASP A 6 -5.71 -12.78 11.12
CA ASP A 6 -5.31 -11.38 11.27
C ASP A 6 -5.05 -10.70 9.91
N LEU A 7 -4.83 -9.38 9.91
CA LEU A 7 -4.62 -8.61 8.69
C LEU A 7 -3.44 -9.14 7.86
N GLY A 8 -2.34 -9.52 8.52
CA GLY A 8 -1.15 -10.09 7.88
C GLY A 8 -1.46 -11.39 7.14
N GLN A 9 -2.20 -12.30 7.78
CA GLN A 9 -2.60 -13.57 7.17
C GLN A 9 -3.48 -13.35 5.93
N ARG A 10 -4.40 -12.38 5.97
CA ARG A 10 -5.25 -12.04 4.82
C ARG A 10 -4.43 -11.49 3.65
N MET A 11 -3.51 -10.58 3.92
CA MET A 11 -2.59 -10.03 2.90
C MET A 11 -1.71 -11.12 2.29
N ALA A 12 -1.09 -11.96 3.13
CA ALA A 12 -0.24 -13.07 2.70
C ALA A 12 -0.99 -14.04 1.77
N GLN A 13 -2.19 -14.46 2.16
CA GLN A 13 -3.02 -15.35 1.35
C GLN A 13 -3.45 -14.72 0.02
N LEU A 14 -3.79 -13.43 0.01
CA LEU A 14 -4.15 -12.72 -1.21
C LEU A 14 -2.95 -12.66 -2.17
N LEU A 15 -1.79 -12.22 -1.68
CA LEU A 15 -0.55 -12.12 -2.45
C LEU A 15 -0.13 -13.49 -3.01
N ALA A 16 -0.22 -14.55 -2.21
CA ALA A 16 0.18 -15.91 -2.64
C ALA A 16 -0.64 -16.46 -3.82
N ARG A 17 -1.83 -15.91 -4.08
CA ARG A 17 -2.70 -16.32 -5.20
C ARG A 17 -2.42 -15.59 -6.50
N THR A 18 -1.56 -14.57 -6.47
CA THR A 18 -1.22 -13.75 -7.64
C THR A 18 -0.03 -14.34 -8.41
N ARG A 19 0.03 -14.06 -9.72
CA ARG A 19 1.14 -14.47 -10.59
C ARG A 19 1.91 -13.22 -11.03
N GLY A 20 3.23 -13.27 -10.91
CA GLY A 20 4.12 -12.16 -11.27
C GLY A 20 4.20 -11.06 -10.19
N PRO A 21 4.95 -9.98 -10.46
CA PRO A 21 5.09 -8.85 -9.54
C PRO A 21 3.73 -8.25 -9.20
N THR A 22 3.46 -8.07 -7.91
CA THR A 22 2.17 -7.63 -7.41
C THR A 22 2.36 -6.59 -6.31
N VAL A 23 1.57 -5.52 -6.35
CA VAL A 23 1.44 -4.55 -5.26
C VAL A 23 0.04 -4.66 -4.66
N LEU A 24 -0.04 -4.57 -3.34
CA LEU A 24 -1.26 -4.45 -2.56
C LEU A 24 -1.28 -3.05 -1.93
N ILE A 25 -2.38 -2.35 -2.14
CA ILE A 25 -2.60 -1.00 -1.60
C ILE A 25 -3.78 -1.01 -0.63
N GLY A 26 -3.73 -0.13 0.37
CA GLY A 26 -4.91 0.21 1.17
C GLY A 26 -6.02 0.79 0.29
N SER A 27 -7.28 0.61 0.69
CA SER A 27 -8.42 1.17 -0.05
C SER A 27 -8.68 2.63 0.27
N ASP A 28 -8.11 3.17 1.35
CA ASP A 28 -8.45 4.48 1.90
C ASP A 28 -7.39 5.56 1.65
N ILE A 29 -6.77 5.53 0.47
CA ILE A 29 -5.67 6.43 0.10
C ILE A 29 -6.13 7.33 -1.05
N PRO A 30 -6.93 8.39 -0.79
CA PRO A 30 -7.51 9.22 -1.84
C PRO A 30 -6.46 9.97 -2.67
N CYS A 31 -5.28 10.20 -2.10
CA CYS A 31 -4.16 10.87 -2.76
C CYS A 31 -3.32 9.94 -3.65
N VAL A 32 -3.69 8.66 -3.80
CA VAL A 32 -2.95 7.74 -4.66
C VAL A 32 -3.10 8.13 -6.14
N ALA A 33 -1.97 8.40 -6.79
CA ALA A 33 -1.89 8.72 -8.20
C ALA A 33 -1.28 7.55 -8.98
N ARG A 34 -1.52 7.51 -10.30
CA ARG A 34 -0.92 6.50 -11.19
C ARG A 34 0.61 6.50 -11.13
N SER A 35 1.23 7.67 -10.92
CA SER A 35 2.68 7.80 -10.75
C SER A 35 3.20 7.03 -9.55
N HIS A 36 2.50 7.05 -8.40
CA HIS A 36 2.93 6.31 -7.21
C HIS A 36 2.96 4.80 -7.45
N ILE A 37 1.95 4.28 -8.17
CA ILE A 37 1.90 2.85 -8.53
C ILE A 37 3.02 2.50 -9.51
N ALA A 38 3.25 3.34 -10.53
CA ALA A 38 4.34 3.15 -11.49
C ALA A 38 5.72 3.16 -10.79
N ASN A 39 5.94 4.10 -9.86
CA ASN A 39 7.15 4.18 -9.06
C ASN A 39 7.36 2.93 -8.20
N ALA A 40 6.30 2.39 -7.59
CA ALA A 40 6.37 1.17 -6.81
C ALA A 40 6.80 -0.04 -7.65
N PHE A 41 6.26 -0.19 -8.86
CA PHE A 41 6.69 -1.26 -9.77
C PHE A 41 8.11 -1.06 -10.30
N ALA A 42 8.52 0.18 -10.58
CA ALA A 42 9.90 0.48 -10.95
C ALA A 42 10.88 0.10 -9.82
N ALA A 43 10.53 0.41 -8.57
CA ALA A 43 11.30 0.05 -7.38
C ALA A 43 11.39 -1.47 -7.14
N LEU A 44 10.37 -2.23 -7.54
CA LEU A 44 10.40 -3.71 -7.54
C LEU A 44 11.36 -4.33 -8.55
N GLY A 45 11.86 -3.57 -9.53
CA GLY A 45 12.81 -4.07 -10.53
C GLY A 45 14.06 -4.70 -9.90
N PRO A 46 14.85 -3.93 -9.12
CA PRO A 46 16.02 -4.45 -8.40
C PRO A 46 15.68 -5.09 -7.04
N ALA A 47 14.48 -4.89 -6.50
CA ALA A 47 14.08 -5.34 -5.16
C ALA A 47 13.28 -6.66 -5.16
N GLU A 48 13.20 -7.33 -4.00
CA GLU A 48 12.23 -8.42 -3.79
C GLU A 48 10.91 -7.89 -3.21
N THR A 49 10.98 -6.82 -2.42
CA THR A 49 9.85 -6.18 -1.79
C THR A 49 9.89 -4.67 -2.00
N VAL A 50 8.73 -4.04 -2.16
CA VAL A 50 8.59 -2.57 -2.09
C VAL A 50 7.60 -2.22 -0.99
N ILE A 51 7.88 -1.14 -0.26
CA ILE A 51 6.98 -0.57 0.74
C ILE A 51 6.74 0.90 0.43
N GLY A 52 5.46 1.30 0.44
CA GLY A 52 5.03 2.70 0.48
C GLY A 52 4.72 3.07 1.92
N PRO A 53 5.61 3.77 2.64
CA PRO A 53 5.39 4.11 4.05
C PRO A 53 4.26 5.14 4.20
N ALA A 54 3.49 5.03 5.28
CA ALA A 54 2.49 6.01 5.67
C ALA A 54 3.03 6.92 6.80
N ARG A 55 2.48 8.12 6.94
CA ARG A 55 2.97 9.11 7.93
C ARG A 55 2.66 8.76 9.39
N ASP A 56 1.72 7.86 9.63
CA ASP A 56 1.28 7.40 10.94
C ASP A 56 2.15 6.27 11.54
N GLY A 57 3.15 5.80 10.78
CA GLY A 57 4.01 4.67 11.17
C GLY A 57 3.57 3.33 10.58
N GLY A 58 2.52 3.31 9.76
CA GLY A 58 2.11 2.19 8.94
C GLY A 58 2.71 2.22 7.53
N PHE A 59 2.01 1.56 6.60
CA PHE A 59 2.33 1.60 5.18
C PHE A 59 1.04 1.56 4.35
N TRP A 60 1.03 2.32 3.26
CA TRP A 60 -0.10 2.40 2.33
C TRP A 60 0.02 1.40 1.18
N LEU A 61 1.24 0.89 0.94
CA LEU A 61 1.53 -0.10 -0.10
C LEU A 61 2.55 -1.14 0.38
N ILE A 62 2.29 -2.40 0.04
CA ILE A 62 3.28 -3.49 0.06
C ILE A 62 3.27 -4.20 -1.28
N GLY A 63 4.45 -4.42 -1.86
CA GLY A 63 4.57 -5.15 -3.12
C GLY A 63 5.65 -6.21 -3.07
N LEU A 64 5.43 -7.30 -3.80
CA LEU A 64 6.35 -8.43 -3.92
C LEU A 64 6.64 -8.71 -5.38
N ARG A 65 7.93 -8.93 -5.69
CA ARG A 65 8.35 -9.39 -7.01
C ARG A 65 7.94 -10.84 -7.27
N TYR A 66 8.00 -11.68 -6.23
CA TYR A 66 7.65 -13.10 -6.28
C TYR A 66 6.66 -13.47 -5.17
N PRO A 67 5.35 -13.17 -5.33
CA PRO A 67 4.35 -13.37 -4.28
C PRO A 67 4.19 -14.83 -3.80
N ALA A 68 4.55 -15.81 -4.64
CA ALA A 68 4.54 -17.23 -4.28
C ALA A 68 5.75 -17.68 -3.43
N ARG A 69 6.80 -16.85 -3.31
CA ARG A 69 8.04 -17.16 -2.58
C ARG A 69 8.11 -16.45 -1.23
N GLN A 70 6.96 -16.26 -0.57
CA GLN A 70 6.89 -15.66 0.76
C GLN A 70 7.74 -16.46 1.75
N ARG A 71 8.55 -15.75 2.54
CA ARG A 71 9.36 -16.36 3.59
C ARG A 71 8.50 -16.90 4.74
N TRP A 72 9.04 -17.87 5.47
CA TRP A 72 8.44 -18.29 6.73
C TRP A 72 8.35 -17.09 7.68
N GLY A 73 7.16 -16.86 8.25
CA GLY A 73 6.92 -15.71 9.12
C GLY A 73 6.51 -14.42 8.40
N PHE A 74 6.30 -14.45 7.07
CA PHE A 74 5.80 -13.30 6.32
C PHE A 74 4.53 -12.72 6.97
N LEU A 75 4.62 -11.45 7.38
CA LEU A 75 3.57 -10.70 8.05
C LEU A 75 3.03 -11.30 9.36
N LYS A 76 3.80 -12.16 10.05
CA LYS A 76 3.38 -12.76 11.33
C LYS A 76 3.82 -11.93 12.53
N GLY A 77 2.95 -11.85 13.55
CA GLY A 77 3.28 -11.25 14.85
C GLY A 77 3.37 -9.72 14.84
N ILE A 78 2.84 -9.07 13.81
CA ILE A 78 2.84 -7.63 13.66
C ILE A 78 1.66 -7.04 14.43
N ARG A 79 1.93 -5.98 15.20
CA ARG A 79 0.91 -5.12 15.78
C ARG A 79 0.41 -4.16 14.71
N TRP A 80 -0.81 -4.39 14.23
CA TRP A 80 -1.47 -3.54 13.24
C TRP A 80 -2.01 -2.26 13.88
N SER A 81 -2.16 -1.20 13.06
CA SER A 81 -2.68 0.11 13.50
C SER A 81 -1.87 0.72 14.65
N HIS A 82 -0.55 0.54 14.63
CA HIS A 82 0.37 1.06 15.63
C HIS A 82 1.53 1.80 14.94
N SER A 83 2.13 2.78 15.60
CA SER A 83 3.26 3.54 15.05
C SER A 83 4.51 2.68 14.75
N THR A 84 4.55 1.45 15.28
CA THR A 84 5.62 0.47 15.04
C THR A 84 5.27 -0.55 13.97
N THR A 85 4.07 -0.50 13.37
CA THR A 85 3.60 -1.48 12.38
C THR A 85 4.58 -1.63 11.23
N LEU A 86 5.05 -0.51 10.64
CA LEU A 86 6.02 -0.55 9.54
C LEU A 86 7.33 -1.23 9.96
N ALA A 87 7.91 -0.80 11.09
CA ALA A 87 9.18 -1.33 11.57
C ALA A 87 9.12 -2.84 11.83
N GLU A 88 8.05 -3.32 12.46
CA GLU A 88 7.81 -4.75 12.69
C GLU A 88 7.61 -5.50 11.37
N THR A 89 6.88 -4.89 10.43
CA THR A 89 6.63 -5.47 9.11
C THR A 89 7.93 -5.75 8.37
N LEU A 90 8.84 -4.77 8.29
CA LEU A 90 10.10 -4.86 7.56
C LEU A 90 10.96 -6.06 7.97
N LEU A 91 10.93 -6.46 9.26
CA LEU A 91 11.67 -7.62 9.76
C LEU A 91 11.18 -8.95 9.17
N THR A 92 9.94 -8.99 8.70
CA THR A 92 9.27 -10.18 8.15
C THR A 92 9.32 -10.29 6.64
N LEU A 93 9.83 -9.27 5.94
CA LEU A 93 9.80 -9.19 4.47
C LEU A 93 11.03 -9.85 3.83
N PRO A 94 10.92 -10.35 2.58
CA PRO A 94 12.08 -10.73 1.80
C PRO A 94 12.86 -9.51 1.32
N ALA A 95 14.19 -9.58 1.37
CA ALA A 95 15.11 -8.53 0.98
C ALA A 95 15.68 -8.80 -0.44
N PRO A 96 16.16 -7.76 -1.16
CA PRO A 96 16.21 -6.36 -0.76
C PRO A 96 14.83 -5.69 -0.74
N ILE A 97 14.65 -4.76 0.19
CA ILE A 97 13.43 -3.97 0.36
C ILE A 97 13.69 -2.57 -0.20
N ALA A 98 12.87 -2.12 -1.15
CA ALA A 98 12.86 -0.75 -1.63
C ALA A 98 11.73 0.05 -0.96
N MET A 99 11.94 1.36 -0.84
CA MET A 99 10.90 2.31 -0.41
C MET A 99 10.41 3.09 -1.63
N THR A 100 9.10 3.32 -1.71
CA THR A 100 8.49 4.24 -2.68
C THR A 100 7.97 5.49 -1.97
N ASP A 101 7.16 6.29 -2.66
CA ASP A 101 6.60 7.54 -2.16
C ASP A 101 5.89 7.36 -0.80
N THR A 102 6.08 8.31 0.11
CA THR A 102 5.37 8.37 1.40
C THR A 102 4.04 9.11 1.22
N LEU A 103 2.91 8.47 1.54
CA LEU A 103 1.59 9.10 1.50
C LEU A 103 0.99 9.27 2.91
N SER A 104 0.03 10.20 3.04
CA SER A 104 -0.79 10.31 4.25
C SER A 104 -2.00 9.38 4.11
N ASP A 105 -2.24 8.52 5.10
CA ASP A 105 -3.49 7.79 5.21
C ASP A 105 -4.59 8.73 5.73
N VAL A 106 -5.82 8.60 5.24
CA VAL A 106 -6.95 9.44 5.69
C VAL A 106 -7.76 8.68 6.73
N ASP A 107 -7.12 8.35 7.85
CA ASP A 107 -7.72 7.51 8.90
C ASP A 107 -8.28 8.33 10.07
N THR A 108 -8.84 9.52 9.80
CA THR A 108 -9.55 10.28 10.82
C THR A 108 -10.71 11.05 10.20
N ALA A 109 -11.88 10.99 10.84
CA ALA A 109 -13.15 11.64 10.46
C ALA A 109 -13.11 13.18 10.37
N SER A 110 -11.93 13.79 10.20
CA SER A 110 -11.74 15.23 9.99
C SER A 110 -11.67 15.63 8.51
N ASP A 111 -11.92 14.73 7.56
CA ASP A 111 -11.84 15.02 6.11
C ASP A 111 -13.17 14.91 5.36
N LEU A 112 -14.28 15.21 6.04
CA LEU A 112 -15.55 15.48 5.33
C LEU A 112 -15.60 16.88 4.68
N ASP A 113 -14.60 17.75 4.87
CA ASP A 113 -14.60 19.11 4.31
C ASP A 113 -13.52 19.39 3.23
N VAL A 114 -12.48 18.57 3.09
CA VAL A 114 -11.41 18.86 2.11
C VAL A 114 -11.74 18.33 0.70
N ALA A 115 -12.54 17.27 0.58
CA ALA A 115 -12.95 16.69 -0.70
C ALA A 115 -13.89 17.60 -1.53
N ARG A 116 -14.46 18.68 -0.93
CA ARG A 116 -15.32 19.63 -1.65
C ARG A 116 -14.59 20.80 -2.30
N THR A 117 -13.33 21.06 -1.95
CA THR A 117 -12.67 22.34 -2.32
C THR A 117 -11.70 22.21 -3.51
N SER A 118 -11.37 21.00 -3.96
CA SER A 118 -10.46 20.78 -5.10
C SER A 118 -11.17 20.53 -6.44
N ALA A 119 -12.51 20.55 -6.47
CA ALA A 119 -13.27 20.53 -7.72
C ALA A 119 -13.19 21.92 -8.38
N LYS A 120 -12.09 22.17 -9.11
CA LYS A 120 -11.97 23.31 -10.01
C LYS A 120 -13.18 23.30 -10.97
N PRO A 121 -13.95 24.41 -11.12
CA PRO A 121 -15.03 24.46 -12.08
C PRO A 121 -14.46 24.26 -13.48
N ARG A 122 -15.01 23.30 -14.22
CA ARG A 122 -14.79 23.22 -15.66
C ARG A 122 -15.69 24.27 -16.29
N ASP A 123 -15.10 25.40 -16.65
CA ASP A 123 -15.72 26.40 -17.51
C ASP A 123 -16.06 25.81 -18.89
N ALA A 124 -17.08 26.41 -19.48
CA ALA A 124 -17.91 25.96 -20.58
C ALA A 124 -17.27 25.99 -21.99
N THR A 125 -18.13 25.70 -22.99
CA THR A 125 -18.01 25.91 -24.46
C THR A 125 -17.46 24.67 -25.20
N THR A 126 -18.13 24.07 -26.21
CA THR A 126 -18.81 24.68 -27.36
C THR A 126 -19.76 23.66 -28.04
N SER A 127 -20.92 24.14 -28.51
CA SER A 127 -21.85 23.46 -29.44
C SER A 127 -21.22 23.24 -30.84
N PRO A 128 -21.91 22.56 -31.79
CA PRO A 128 -23.06 23.13 -32.49
C PRO A 128 -24.35 22.30 -32.34
#